data_AF-A0A1H9P676-F1
#
_entry.id   AF-A0A1H9P676-F1
#
_cell.length_a   1.000
_cell.length_b   1.000
_cell.length_c   1.000
_cell.angle_alpha   90.00
_cell.angle_beta   90.00
_cell.angle_gamma   90.00
#
_symmetry.space_group_name_H-M   'P 1'
#
loop_
_entity.id
_entity.type
_entity.pdbx_description
1 polymer ?
#
loop_
_entity_poly.entity_id
_entity_poly.type
_entity_poly.pdbx_seq_one_letter_code
_entity_poly.pdbx_strand_id
1 'polypeptide(L)'
;MKYLYSIMFLFLVACGTSNQNEDGQSGQSDEHTRTSTMTGYIAEVNEEQVMVVEKKIYQPFSSIPIEEANEKAGNAINFHLESISSATNFHIGEKVEVTHGTVQESYPGQSTALDIKRVVDDTYDVIIQHDGIENAIQLELLLQAIQTEEDQQMRMVQYTVEGDPIFYTYSYKNDQINVLVDASEDQYGSKDNRITQFTCDQFEYYLKDQQTISFDLVGCDNGEDTTSFQVAEIKLSEIIIPFQQYSSVQISVGNNILLDTKDSKEISKVIDAIKKGDGQSIAAMTLMQPDGKLVLSGELADITFDFYPPGNFVRLNSYLETELSF
;
A
#
# COMPACT_ATOMS: atom_id res chain seq x y z
N MET A 1 -48.88 -44.73 6.61
CA MET A 1 -48.48 -43.57 7.42
C MET A 1 -47.86 -42.56 6.47
N LYS A 2 -48.25 -41.27 6.53
CA LYS A 2 -47.70 -40.21 5.68
C LYS A 2 -46.95 -39.24 6.59
N TYR A 3 -45.70 -38.93 6.29
CA TYR A 3 -44.95 -37.88 6.97
C TYR A 3 -45.13 -36.56 6.20
N LEU A 4 -45.58 -35.51 6.88
CA LEU A 4 -45.58 -34.15 6.36
C LEU A 4 -44.16 -33.58 6.45
N TYR A 5 -43.66 -33.05 5.33
CA TYR A 5 -42.54 -32.11 5.37
C TYR A 5 -43.07 -30.74 5.80
N SER A 6 -42.51 -30.19 6.88
CA SER A 6 -42.77 -28.82 7.31
C SER A 6 -41.66 -27.91 6.78
N ILE A 7 -41.91 -27.25 5.65
CA ILE A 7 -41.01 -26.22 5.10
C ILE A 7 -41.29 -24.92 5.85
N MET A 8 -40.32 -24.46 6.63
CA MET A 8 -40.40 -23.18 7.34
C MET A 8 -39.83 -22.07 6.44
N PHE A 9 -40.71 -21.37 5.73
CA PHE A 9 -40.34 -20.14 5.02
C PHE A 9 -40.04 -19.02 6.04
N LEU A 10 -38.79 -18.57 6.08
CA LEU A 10 -38.44 -17.31 6.77
C LEU A 10 -38.74 -16.15 5.82
N PHE A 11 -39.71 -15.31 6.17
CA PHE A 11 -39.88 -14.00 5.52
C PHE A 11 -38.93 -13.00 6.19
N LEU A 12 -37.93 -12.52 5.45
CA LEU A 12 -37.21 -11.31 5.83
C LEU A 12 -38.04 -10.08 5.43
N VAL A 13 -38.21 -9.16 6.38
CA VAL A 13 -39.07 -7.99 6.24
C VAL A 13 -38.29 -6.85 5.59
N ALA A 14 -38.75 -6.39 4.43
CA ALA A 14 -38.20 -5.20 3.78
C ALA A 14 -38.67 -3.91 4.49
N CYS A 15 -37.73 -3.08 4.92
CA CYS A 15 -37.98 -1.69 5.31
C CYS A 15 -37.54 -0.75 4.18
N GLY A 16 -38.44 -0.49 3.23
CA GLY A 16 -38.24 0.57 2.22
C GLY A 16 -38.67 1.93 2.77
N THR A 17 -37.74 2.87 2.95
CA THR A 17 -38.03 4.25 3.33
C THR A 17 -38.35 5.11 2.09
N SER A 18 -39.61 5.07 1.68
CA SER A 18 -40.17 6.01 0.70
C SER A 18 -40.43 7.38 1.36
N ASN A 19 -39.71 8.42 0.93
CA ASN A 19 -40.14 9.80 1.16
C ASN A 19 -40.84 10.32 -0.10
N GLN A 20 -42.15 10.59 0.02
CA GLN A 20 -42.88 11.38 -0.96
C GLN A 20 -42.52 12.86 -0.80
N ASN A 21 -42.34 13.56 -1.91
CA ASN A 21 -42.69 14.97 -2.05
C ASN A 21 -43.28 15.15 -3.43
N GLU A 22 -44.59 15.42 -3.49
CA GLU A 22 -45.26 15.90 -4.68
C GLU A 22 -45.15 17.43 -4.71
N ASP A 23 -44.54 17.98 -5.75
CA ASP A 23 -45.05 19.20 -6.39
C ASP A 23 -44.46 19.27 -7.80
N GLY A 24 -45.32 19.41 -8.80
CA GLY A 24 -44.97 19.15 -10.19
C GLY A 24 -44.76 20.41 -11.03
N GLN A 25 -43.72 20.40 -11.88
CA GLN A 25 -43.79 21.10 -13.16
C GLN A 25 -42.91 20.44 -14.23
N SER A 26 -43.29 20.66 -15.48
CA SER A 26 -42.80 19.96 -16.68
C SER A 26 -41.32 20.20 -17.00
N GLY A 27 -40.59 19.12 -17.27
CA GLY A 27 -39.28 19.10 -17.91
C GLY A 27 -39.12 17.83 -18.73
N GLN A 28 -38.26 17.85 -19.75
CA GLN A 28 -37.96 16.66 -20.56
C GLN A 28 -37.38 15.54 -19.68
N SER A 29 -37.77 14.30 -19.95
CA SER A 29 -37.16 13.13 -19.34
C SER A 29 -35.80 12.87 -19.96
N ASP A 30 -34.79 13.62 -19.53
CA ASP A 30 -33.42 13.13 -19.60
C ASP A 30 -33.34 11.89 -18.70
N GLU A 31 -33.00 10.76 -19.29
CA GLU A 31 -32.87 9.48 -18.61
C GLU A 31 -31.60 9.51 -17.76
N HIS A 32 -31.69 10.12 -16.58
CA HIS A 32 -30.63 10.07 -15.56
C HIS A 32 -30.48 8.62 -15.08
N THR A 33 -29.67 7.85 -15.80
CA THR A 33 -29.07 6.62 -15.32
C THR A 33 -28.46 6.91 -13.95
N ARG A 34 -29.00 6.29 -12.90
CA ARG A 34 -28.49 6.48 -11.54
C ARG A 34 -27.13 5.80 -11.43
N THR A 35 -26.08 6.58 -11.63
CA THR A 35 -24.70 6.16 -11.43
C THR A 35 -24.34 6.23 -9.95
N SER A 36 -23.76 5.16 -9.43
CA SER A 36 -23.20 5.09 -8.09
C SER A 36 -21.69 4.91 -8.17
N THR A 37 -20.97 5.16 -7.07
CA THR A 37 -19.55 4.86 -6.95
C THR A 37 -19.27 3.84 -5.85
N MET A 38 -18.27 3.00 -6.07
CA MET A 38 -17.68 2.12 -5.05
C MET A 38 -16.17 2.33 -5.04
N THR A 39 -15.62 2.70 -3.89
CA THR A 39 -14.18 2.69 -3.63
C THR A 39 -13.81 1.39 -2.91
N GLY A 40 -12.73 0.73 -3.34
CA GLY A 40 -12.30 -0.53 -2.76
C GLY A 40 -11.00 -1.05 -3.39
N TYR A 41 -10.72 -2.32 -3.17
CA TYR A 41 -9.52 -3.02 -3.62
C TYR A 41 -9.88 -4.08 -4.65
N ILE A 42 -9.06 -4.26 -5.67
CA ILE A 42 -9.23 -5.32 -6.66
C ILE A 42 -8.89 -6.67 -6.03
N ALA A 43 -9.86 -7.58 -5.97
CA ALA A 43 -9.69 -8.93 -5.45
C ALA A 43 -9.36 -9.96 -6.54
N GLU A 44 -10.01 -9.82 -7.70
CA GLU A 44 -9.85 -10.70 -8.87
C GLU A 44 -10.02 -9.84 -10.14
N VAL A 45 -9.30 -10.14 -11.22
CA VAL A 45 -9.34 -9.37 -12.48
C VAL A 45 -9.12 -10.29 -13.68
N ASN A 46 -9.84 -10.04 -14.78
CA ASN A 46 -9.68 -10.68 -16.08
C ASN A 46 -10.12 -9.73 -17.21
N GLU A 47 -10.10 -10.19 -18.46
CA GLU A 47 -10.42 -9.37 -19.65
C GLU A 47 -11.87 -8.83 -19.67
N GLU A 48 -12.83 -9.52 -19.05
CA GLU A 48 -14.26 -9.19 -19.08
C GLU A 48 -14.79 -8.60 -17.77
N GLN A 49 -14.15 -8.90 -16.63
CA GLN A 49 -14.60 -8.51 -15.30
C GLN A 49 -13.47 -8.10 -14.35
N VAL A 50 -13.78 -7.15 -13.45
CA VAL A 50 -13.01 -6.88 -12.24
C VAL A 50 -13.88 -7.07 -11.00
N MET A 51 -13.37 -7.77 -9.99
CA MET A 51 -14.00 -7.89 -8.67
C MET A 51 -13.37 -6.85 -7.73
N VAL A 52 -14.19 -5.97 -7.16
CA VAL A 52 -13.76 -4.99 -6.17
C VAL A 52 -14.40 -5.30 -4.82
N VAL A 53 -13.60 -5.24 -3.77
CA VAL A 53 -13.98 -5.49 -2.38
C VAL A 53 -13.70 -4.26 -1.52
N GLU A 54 -14.57 -3.95 -0.56
CA GLU A 54 -14.43 -2.78 0.33
C GLU A 54 -13.17 -2.87 1.23
N LYS A 55 -12.81 -4.08 1.66
CA LYS A 55 -11.65 -4.35 2.53
C LYS A 55 -10.56 -5.11 1.77
N LYS A 56 -9.31 -4.67 1.92
CA LYS A 56 -8.14 -5.34 1.33
C LYS A 56 -8.01 -6.76 1.88
N ILE A 57 -7.90 -7.74 0.99
CA ILE A 57 -7.72 -9.16 1.32
C ILE A 57 -6.39 -9.67 0.77
N TYR A 58 -5.76 -10.58 1.51
CA TYR A 58 -4.42 -11.14 1.19
C TYR A 58 -4.48 -12.58 0.64
N GLN A 59 -5.69 -13.08 0.37
CA GLN A 59 -5.95 -14.39 -0.23
C GLN A 59 -6.99 -14.23 -1.36
N PRO A 60 -7.00 -15.10 -2.39
CA PRO A 60 -8.00 -15.04 -3.46
C PRO A 60 -9.41 -15.05 -2.88
N PHE A 61 -10.32 -14.21 -3.40
CA PHE A 61 -11.68 -14.12 -2.85
C PHE A 61 -12.41 -15.46 -2.91
N SER A 62 -12.26 -16.17 -4.03
CA SER A 62 -12.71 -17.55 -4.25
C SER A 62 -12.20 -18.59 -3.23
N SER A 63 -11.20 -18.27 -2.40
CA SER A 63 -10.71 -19.14 -1.30
C SER A 63 -11.36 -18.85 0.06
N ILE A 64 -12.14 -17.77 0.18
CA ILE A 64 -12.81 -17.38 1.42
C ILE A 64 -14.18 -18.09 1.50
N PRO A 65 -14.52 -18.76 2.62
CA PRO A 65 -15.85 -19.33 2.82
C PRO A 65 -16.94 -18.26 2.66
N ILE A 66 -18.04 -18.58 1.98
CA ILE A 66 -19.09 -17.60 1.65
C ILE A 66 -19.73 -16.98 2.91
N GLU A 67 -19.74 -17.73 4.01
CA GLU A 67 -20.20 -17.31 5.34
C GLU A 67 -19.29 -16.26 5.99
N GLU A 68 -18.00 -16.26 5.65
CA GLU A 68 -16.98 -15.32 6.17
C GLU A 68 -16.68 -14.18 5.19
N ALA A 69 -17.04 -14.34 3.92
CA ALA A 69 -16.64 -13.44 2.84
C ALA A 69 -17.07 -11.99 3.08
N ASN A 70 -18.31 -11.74 3.52
CA ASN A 70 -18.75 -10.37 3.84
C ASN A 70 -18.06 -9.78 5.08
N GLU A 71 -17.69 -10.59 6.07
CA GLU A 71 -16.93 -10.10 7.23
C GLU A 71 -15.52 -9.66 6.81
N LYS A 72 -14.84 -10.50 6.01
CA LYS A 72 -13.45 -10.30 5.57
C LYS A 72 -13.29 -9.24 4.47
N ALA A 73 -14.16 -9.26 3.46
CA ALA A 73 -14.07 -8.40 2.28
C ALA A 73 -15.00 -7.17 2.33
N GLY A 74 -15.99 -7.15 3.22
CA GLY A 74 -17.04 -6.13 3.25
C GLY A 74 -18.01 -6.29 2.07
N ASN A 75 -18.44 -5.16 1.48
CA ASN A 75 -19.12 -5.18 0.18
C ASN A 75 -18.18 -5.73 -0.89
N ALA A 76 -18.67 -6.64 -1.74
CA ALA A 76 -17.93 -7.23 -2.84
C ALA A 76 -18.80 -7.18 -4.10
N ILE A 77 -18.28 -6.64 -5.21
CA ILE A 77 -19.01 -6.48 -6.47
C ILE A 77 -18.12 -6.88 -7.64
N ASN A 78 -18.65 -7.73 -8.52
CA ASN A 78 -18.09 -7.97 -9.85
C ASN A 78 -18.63 -6.92 -10.82
N PHE A 79 -17.73 -6.23 -11.51
CA PHE A 79 -18.04 -5.26 -12.54
C PHE A 79 -17.66 -5.80 -13.91
N HIS A 80 -18.63 -5.89 -14.82
CA HIS A 80 -18.37 -6.14 -16.24
C HIS A 80 -17.75 -4.91 -16.91
N LEU A 81 -16.80 -5.15 -17.81
CA LEU A 81 -15.90 -4.14 -18.39
C LEU A 81 -16.29 -3.72 -19.82
N GLU A 82 -17.57 -3.83 -20.18
CA GLU A 82 -18.11 -3.73 -21.56
C GLU A 82 -17.67 -2.49 -22.36
N SER A 83 -17.36 -1.38 -21.69
CA SER A 83 -16.93 -0.11 -22.30
C SER A 83 -15.53 0.35 -21.92
N ILE A 84 -14.75 -0.44 -21.16
CA ILE A 84 -13.46 -0.03 -20.58
C ILE A 84 -12.34 -0.84 -21.23
N SER A 85 -11.76 -0.30 -22.31
CA SER A 85 -10.68 -0.94 -23.09
C SER A 85 -9.35 -1.12 -22.34
N SER A 86 -9.21 -0.52 -21.16
CA SER A 86 -7.93 -0.40 -20.42
C SER A 86 -7.81 -1.35 -19.22
N ALA A 87 -8.82 -2.16 -18.97
CA ALA A 87 -8.96 -2.89 -17.72
C ALA A 87 -7.97 -4.05 -17.52
N THR A 88 -7.23 -4.43 -18.57
CA THR A 88 -6.11 -5.38 -18.50
C THR A 88 -4.91 -4.88 -17.68
N ASN A 89 -4.87 -3.58 -17.34
CA ASN A 89 -3.73 -2.93 -16.69
C ASN A 89 -3.93 -2.72 -15.17
N PHE A 90 -4.95 -3.34 -14.59
CA PHE A 90 -5.21 -3.33 -13.15
C PHE A 90 -4.70 -4.61 -12.49
N HIS A 91 -4.11 -4.48 -11.30
CA HIS A 91 -3.49 -5.56 -10.54
C HIS A 91 -4.30 -5.88 -9.28
N ILE A 92 -4.21 -7.13 -8.83
CA ILE A 92 -4.82 -7.55 -7.56
C ILE A 92 -4.18 -6.73 -6.42
N GLY A 93 -5.02 -6.30 -5.47
CA GLY A 93 -4.64 -5.47 -4.33
C GLY A 93 -4.62 -3.96 -4.61
N GLU A 94 -4.76 -3.51 -5.87
CA GLU A 94 -4.87 -2.08 -6.19
C GLU A 94 -6.16 -1.47 -5.62
N LYS A 95 -6.03 -0.28 -5.00
CA LYS A 95 -7.17 0.54 -4.59
C LYS A 95 -7.67 1.35 -5.79
N VAL A 96 -8.99 1.29 -6.03
CA VAL A 96 -9.69 1.89 -7.17
C VAL A 96 -11.03 2.49 -6.74
N GLU A 97 -11.56 3.40 -7.56
CA GLU A 97 -12.95 3.85 -7.50
C GLU A 97 -13.63 3.48 -8.83
N VAL A 98 -14.72 2.73 -8.72
CA VAL A 98 -15.55 2.29 -9.85
C VAL A 98 -16.83 3.13 -9.88
N THR A 99 -17.10 3.80 -10.98
CA THR A 99 -18.42 4.36 -11.28
C THR A 99 -19.24 3.28 -11.98
N HIS A 100 -20.44 2.98 -11.50
CA HIS A 100 -21.24 1.85 -11.96
C HIS A 100 -22.74 2.14 -12.02
N GLY A 101 -23.47 1.27 -12.72
CA GLY A 101 -24.94 1.28 -12.76
C GLY A 101 -25.59 0.60 -11.55
N THR A 102 -26.82 0.12 -11.72
CA THR A 102 -27.52 -0.66 -10.69
C THR A 102 -26.75 -1.94 -10.35
N VAL A 103 -26.69 -2.29 -9.06
CA VAL A 103 -26.09 -3.54 -8.56
C VAL A 103 -27.20 -4.59 -8.39
N GLN A 104 -26.99 -5.81 -8.88
CA GLN A 104 -27.92 -6.92 -8.69
C GLN A 104 -27.82 -7.48 -7.27
N GLU A 105 -28.98 -7.72 -6.63
CA GLU A 105 -29.08 -8.28 -5.27
C GLU A 105 -28.52 -9.72 -5.20
N SER A 106 -27.23 -9.82 -4.91
CA SER A 106 -26.43 -11.04 -4.86
C SER A 106 -25.16 -10.78 -4.03
N TYR A 107 -24.44 -11.83 -3.63
CA TYR A 107 -23.13 -11.69 -3.01
C TYR A 107 -22.13 -12.69 -3.63
N PRO A 108 -21.02 -12.23 -4.25
CA PRO A 108 -20.73 -10.81 -4.57
C PRO A 108 -21.81 -10.22 -5.49
N GLY A 109 -22.08 -8.93 -5.35
CA GLY A 109 -23.00 -8.19 -6.20
C GLY A 109 -22.50 -8.17 -7.65
N GLN A 110 -23.39 -7.92 -8.62
CA GLN A 110 -23.02 -7.85 -10.04
C GLN A 110 -23.46 -6.50 -10.63
N SER A 111 -22.60 -5.82 -11.38
CA SER A 111 -22.93 -4.59 -12.10
C SER A 111 -22.04 -4.40 -13.34
N THR A 112 -22.21 -3.28 -14.06
CA THR A 112 -21.35 -2.87 -15.17
C THR A 112 -20.56 -1.64 -14.74
N ALA A 113 -19.23 -1.66 -14.94
CA ALA A 113 -18.41 -0.48 -14.75
C ALA A 113 -18.61 0.49 -15.92
N LEU A 114 -18.87 1.75 -15.58
CA LEU A 114 -18.97 2.87 -16.51
C LEU A 114 -17.64 3.63 -16.59
N ASP A 115 -16.92 3.67 -15.48
CA ASP A 115 -15.56 4.21 -15.34
C ASP A 115 -14.83 3.51 -14.19
N ILE A 116 -13.51 3.39 -14.28
CA ILE A 116 -12.63 2.88 -13.22
C ILE A 116 -11.36 3.72 -13.22
N LYS A 117 -11.08 4.37 -12.10
CA LYS A 117 -9.83 5.11 -11.86
C LYS A 117 -9.07 4.54 -10.67
N ARG A 118 -7.76 4.76 -10.64
CA ARG A 118 -6.96 4.41 -9.46
C ARG A 118 -7.24 5.40 -8.35
N VAL A 119 -7.01 4.94 -7.12
CA VAL A 119 -7.11 5.77 -5.93
C VAL A 119 -5.85 5.54 -5.11
N VAL A 120 -5.23 6.62 -4.67
CA VAL A 120 -4.04 6.57 -3.80
C VAL A 120 -4.41 5.87 -2.50
N ASP A 121 -3.63 4.86 -2.16
CA ASP A 121 -3.77 4.06 -0.95
C ASP A 121 -2.90 4.62 0.16
N ASP A 122 -3.38 5.68 0.82
CA ASP A 122 -2.81 6.30 2.03
C ASP A 122 -2.23 5.33 3.08
N THR A 123 -2.69 4.07 3.12
CA THR A 123 -2.22 3.04 4.05
C THR A 123 -1.12 2.12 3.49
N TYR A 124 -1.03 1.93 2.17
CA TYR A 124 -0.16 0.90 1.56
C TYR A 124 0.61 1.32 0.30
N ASP A 125 0.29 2.46 -0.32
CA ASP A 125 1.12 3.03 -1.38
C ASP A 125 2.29 3.79 -0.74
N VAL A 126 3.48 3.66 -1.31
CA VAL A 126 4.60 4.57 -1.01
C VAL A 126 4.30 5.92 -1.65
N ILE A 127 4.06 6.95 -0.85
CA ILE A 127 3.66 8.26 -1.38
C ILE A 127 4.86 9.20 -1.31
N ILE A 128 5.36 9.63 -2.48
CA ILE A 128 6.44 10.61 -2.62
C ILE A 128 5.83 11.97 -2.98
N GLN A 129 6.00 12.94 -2.08
CA GLN A 129 5.60 14.33 -2.25
C GLN A 129 6.83 15.24 -2.15
N HIS A 130 6.67 16.53 -2.44
CA HIS A 130 7.77 17.51 -2.38
C HIS A 130 8.36 17.66 -0.97
N ASP A 131 7.59 17.38 0.09
CA ASP A 131 7.95 17.57 1.49
C ASP A 131 8.33 16.27 2.24
N GLY A 132 8.26 15.10 1.59
CA GLY A 132 8.75 13.84 2.16
C GLY A 132 8.15 12.58 1.52
N ILE A 133 8.28 11.48 2.25
CA ILE A 133 7.78 10.15 1.86
C ILE A 133 6.92 9.52 2.95
N GLU A 134 5.78 8.95 2.57
CA GLU A 134 4.93 8.12 3.44
C GLU A 134 5.05 6.64 3.07
N ASN A 135 4.78 5.76 4.04
CA ASN A 135 4.77 4.30 3.89
C ASN A 135 6.06 3.68 3.29
N ALA A 136 7.22 4.31 3.48
CA ALA A 136 8.51 3.79 2.98
C ALA A 136 8.85 2.36 3.45
N ILE A 137 8.19 1.84 4.49
CA ILE A 137 8.22 0.41 4.86
C ILE A 137 7.97 -0.55 3.69
N GLN A 138 7.17 -0.19 2.69
CA GLN A 138 6.87 -1.08 1.56
C GLN A 138 8.10 -1.36 0.69
N LEU A 139 9.09 -0.44 0.65
CA LEU A 139 10.37 -0.63 -0.04
C LEU A 139 11.17 -1.77 0.59
N GLU A 140 11.22 -1.81 1.92
CA GLU A 140 11.88 -2.88 2.68
C GLU A 140 11.10 -4.20 2.55
N LEU A 141 9.76 -4.18 2.54
CA LEU A 141 8.96 -5.39 2.29
C LEU A 141 9.23 -5.97 0.89
N LEU A 142 9.36 -5.13 -0.13
CA LEU A 142 9.75 -5.56 -1.48
C LEU A 142 11.19 -6.10 -1.51
N LEU A 143 12.16 -5.42 -0.88
CA LEU A 143 13.54 -5.88 -0.77
C LEU A 143 13.66 -7.23 -0.05
N GLN A 144 12.90 -7.45 1.03
CA GLN A 144 12.88 -8.71 1.76
C GLN A 144 12.32 -9.83 0.88
N ALA A 145 11.19 -9.60 0.23
CA ALA A 145 10.57 -10.58 -0.66
C ALA A 145 11.48 -11.00 -1.83
N ILE A 146 12.20 -10.04 -2.43
CA ILE A 146 13.24 -10.31 -3.45
C ILE A 146 14.38 -11.18 -2.88
N GLN A 147 14.78 -10.96 -1.62
CA GLN A 147 15.84 -11.74 -0.97
C GLN A 147 15.40 -13.12 -0.47
N THR A 148 14.09 -13.33 -0.27
CA THR A 148 13.51 -14.61 0.19
C THR A 148 12.82 -15.40 -0.92
N GLU A 149 12.88 -14.93 -2.18
CA GLU A 149 12.24 -15.55 -3.34
C GLU A 149 10.69 -15.67 -3.15
N GLU A 150 10.08 -14.68 -2.48
CA GLU A 150 8.63 -14.64 -2.22
C GLU A 150 7.91 -13.65 -3.17
N ASP A 151 6.79 -14.05 -3.77
CA ASP A 151 5.95 -13.19 -4.63
C ASP A 151 5.46 -11.96 -3.85
N GLN A 152 5.80 -10.74 -4.31
CA GLN A 152 5.43 -9.49 -3.65
C GLN A 152 5.18 -8.36 -4.63
N GLN A 153 4.26 -7.46 -4.28
CA GLN A 153 3.95 -6.26 -5.05
C GLN A 153 3.95 -5.02 -4.14
N MET A 154 4.62 -3.97 -4.59
CA MET A 154 4.57 -2.62 -4.01
C MET A 154 4.00 -1.66 -5.06
N ARG A 155 3.12 -0.75 -4.63
CA ARG A 155 2.72 0.39 -5.44
C ARG A 155 3.25 1.67 -4.80
N MET A 156 3.67 2.60 -5.64
CA MET A 156 4.19 3.91 -5.28
C MET A 156 3.45 4.97 -6.08
N VAL A 157 3.24 6.13 -5.48
CA VAL A 157 2.67 7.31 -6.10
C VAL A 157 3.64 8.45 -5.95
N GLN A 158 4.12 8.99 -7.07
CA GLN A 158 4.93 10.20 -7.09
C GLN A 158 4.10 11.33 -7.70
N TYR A 159 4.01 12.45 -7.00
CA TYR A 159 3.32 13.62 -7.51
C TYR A 159 4.22 14.48 -8.40
N THR A 160 3.66 15.01 -9.50
CA THR A 160 4.29 16.05 -10.31
C THR A 160 4.37 17.38 -9.55
N VAL A 161 5.09 18.37 -10.09
CA VAL A 161 5.18 19.72 -9.51
C VAL A 161 3.80 20.41 -9.51
N GLU A 162 2.95 20.03 -10.45
CA GLU A 162 1.56 20.47 -10.63
C GLU A 162 0.58 19.75 -9.68
N GLY A 163 1.00 18.62 -9.09
CA GLY A 163 0.20 17.83 -8.14
C GLY A 163 -0.63 16.71 -8.77
N ASP A 164 -0.36 16.32 -10.02
CA ASP A 164 -0.97 15.12 -10.62
C ASP A 164 -0.18 13.85 -10.20
N PRO A 165 -0.84 12.70 -9.96
CA PRO A 165 -0.16 11.48 -9.56
C PRO A 165 0.40 10.68 -10.75
N ILE A 166 1.60 10.12 -10.58
CA ILE A 166 2.16 9.07 -11.41
C ILE A 166 2.26 7.80 -10.56
N PHE A 167 1.63 6.72 -11.01
CA PHE A 167 1.65 5.43 -10.33
C PHE A 167 2.80 4.56 -10.84
N TYR A 168 3.53 3.95 -9.92
CA TYR A 168 4.55 2.94 -10.20
C TYR A 168 4.17 1.66 -9.47
N THR A 169 3.94 0.58 -10.21
CA THR A 169 3.73 -0.76 -9.64
C THR A 169 4.99 -1.58 -9.86
N TYR A 170 5.59 -2.03 -8.76
CA TYR A 170 6.76 -2.90 -8.73
C TYR A 170 6.29 -4.28 -8.27
N SER A 171 6.42 -5.30 -9.11
CA SER A 171 6.05 -6.68 -8.78
C SER A 171 7.23 -7.61 -8.99
N TYR A 172 7.60 -8.33 -7.93
CA TYR A 172 8.59 -9.40 -7.99
C TYR A 172 7.86 -10.74 -8.01
N LYS A 173 8.12 -11.54 -9.04
CA LYS A 173 7.46 -12.82 -9.30
C LYS A 173 8.32 -13.67 -10.23
N ASN A 174 8.45 -14.97 -9.97
CA ASN A 174 9.27 -15.89 -10.77
C ASN A 174 10.71 -15.36 -11.00
N ASP A 175 11.38 -14.90 -9.95
CA ASP A 175 12.76 -14.36 -9.98
C ASP A 175 12.97 -13.11 -10.85
N GLN A 176 11.89 -12.40 -11.23
CA GLN A 176 11.99 -11.20 -12.07
C GLN A 176 11.20 -10.02 -11.48
N ILE A 177 11.83 -8.84 -11.49
CA ILE A 177 11.18 -7.58 -11.11
C ILE A 177 10.55 -6.97 -12.36
N ASN A 178 9.24 -6.81 -12.33
CA ASN A 178 8.46 -6.12 -13.35
C ASN A 178 8.04 -4.75 -12.82
N VAL A 179 8.26 -3.70 -13.62
CA VAL A 179 7.87 -2.32 -13.32
C VAL A 179 6.83 -1.88 -14.33
N LEU A 180 5.70 -1.38 -13.82
CA LEU A 180 4.69 -0.68 -14.60
C LEU A 180 4.64 0.78 -14.14
N VAL A 181 4.87 1.71 -15.06
CA VAL A 181 4.65 3.14 -14.87
C VAL A 181 3.34 3.52 -15.52
N ASP A 182 2.46 4.20 -14.79
CA ASP A 182 1.19 4.70 -15.28
C ASP A 182 1.04 6.18 -14.91
N ALA A 183 1.31 7.01 -15.91
CA ALA A 183 1.10 8.46 -15.91
C ALA A 183 -0.19 8.82 -16.67
N SER A 184 -1.23 7.97 -16.65
CA SER A 184 -2.53 8.27 -17.29
C SER A 184 -3.32 9.40 -16.62
N GLU A 185 -2.94 9.81 -15.40
CA GLU A 185 -3.57 10.89 -14.65
C GLU A 185 -2.81 12.25 -14.73
N ASP A 186 -1.55 12.26 -15.17
CA ASP A 186 -0.74 13.48 -15.41
C ASP A 186 -1.31 14.36 -16.55
N GLN A 187 -1.85 15.54 -16.25
CA GLN A 187 -2.53 16.37 -17.26
C GLN A 187 -1.55 17.02 -18.25
N TYR A 188 -0.27 17.10 -17.92
CA TYR A 188 0.76 17.84 -18.66
C TYR A 188 1.80 16.93 -19.34
N GLY A 189 1.86 15.65 -18.95
CA GLY A 189 2.72 14.62 -19.52
C GLY A 189 2.50 14.34 -21.00
N SER A 190 3.46 13.62 -21.59
CA SER A 190 3.37 13.12 -22.97
C SER A 190 2.10 12.30 -23.17
N LYS A 191 1.42 12.47 -24.30
CA LYS A 191 0.26 11.61 -24.66
C LYS A 191 0.67 10.25 -25.19
N ASP A 192 1.88 10.15 -25.73
CA ASP A 192 2.48 8.90 -26.17
C ASP A 192 3.22 8.25 -24.99
N ASN A 193 3.09 6.94 -24.83
CA ASN A 193 3.72 6.14 -23.77
C ASN A 193 3.35 6.56 -22.32
N ARG A 194 2.09 6.91 -22.07
CA ARG A 194 1.57 7.18 -20.72
C ARG A 194 1.58 5.98 -19.79
N ILE A 195 1.59 4.79 -20.36
CA ILE A 195 1.73 3.52 -19.64
C ILE A 195 2.94 2.80 -20.26
N THR A 196 3.94 2.50 -19.46
CA THR A 196 5.15 1.77 -19.87
C THR A 196 5.44 0.64 -18.92
N GLN A 197 5.90 -0.49 -19.46
CA GLN A 197 6.31 -1.65 -18.67
C GLN A 197 7.72 -2.07 -19.09
N PHE A 198 8.55 -2.39 -18.10
CA PHE A 198 9.90 -2.93 -18.28
C PHE A 198 10.23 -3.91 -17.16
N THR A 199 11.32 -4.66 -17.32
CA THR A 199 11.85 -5.58 -16.30
C THR A 199 13.23 -5.15 -15.84
N CYS A 200 13.58 -5.45 -14.59
CA CYS A 200 14.90 -5.22 -14.02
C CYS A 200 15.41 -6.49 -13.29
N ASP A 201 16.73 -6.63 -13.19
CA ASP A 201 17.39 -7.81 -12.61
C ASP A 201 17.49 -7.74 -11.08
N GLN A 202 17.72 -6.55 -10.53
CA GLN A 202 18.05 -6.36 -9.11
C GLN A 202 17.36 -5.12 -8.53
N PHE A 203 17.03 -5.18 -7.23
CA PHE A 203 16.67 -4.01 -6.43
C PHE A 203 17.76 -3.77 -5.38
N GLU A 204 18.46 -2.65 -5.52
CA GLU A 204 19.59 -2.27 -4.68
C GLU A 204 19.26 -0.98 -3.93
N TYR A 205 20.00 -0.73 -2.86
CA TYR A 205 19.94 0.53 -2.13
C TYR A 205 21.34 0.84 -1.58
N TYR A 206 21.66 2.12 -1.47
CA TYR A 206 22.97 2.57 -0.99
C TYR A 206 22.90 3.97 -0.39
N LEU A 207 23.86 4.25 0.49
CA LEU A 207 24.03 5.56 1.10
C LEU A 207 24.71 6.50 0.09
N LYS A 208 23.98 7.53 -0.38
CA LYS A 208 24.43 8.47 -1.41
C LYS A 208 25.29 9.60 -0.83
N ASP A 209 24.92 10.07 0.35
CA ASP A 209 25.67 11.01 1.20
C ASP A 209 25.44 10.65 2.68
N GLN A 210 25.97 11.40 3.64
CA GLN A 210 25.85 11.07 5.07
C GLN A 210 24.40 11.00 5.60
N GLN A 211 23.38 11.45 4.87
CA GLN A 211 22.00 11.55 5.34
C GLN A 211 20.94 11.02 4.37
N THR A 212 21.32 10.51 3.19
CA THR A 212 20.37 10.13 2.12
C THR A 212 20.62 8.72 1.60
N ILE A 213 19.58 7.88 1.60
CA ILE A 213 19.57 6.55 0.98
C ILE A 213 18.93 6.65 -0.41
N SER A 214 19.60 6.15 -1.44
CA SER A 214 18.99 5.88 -2.75
C SER A 214 18.50 4.44 -2.80
N PHE A 215 17.35 4.23 -3.41
CA PHE A 215 16.80 2.94 -3.80
C PHE A 215 16.74 2.90 -5.32
N ASP A 216 17.45 1.95 -5.93
CA ASP A 216 17.64 1.88 -7.37
C ASP A 216 17.37 0.45 -7.85
N LEU A 217 16.61 0.32 -8.94
CA LEU A 217 16.59 -0.91 -9.72
C LEU A 217 17.77 -0.91 -10.69
N VAL A 218 18.38 -2.07 -10.88
CA VAL A 218 19.55 -2.27 -11.74
C VAL A 218 19.26 -3.40 -12.73
N GLY A 219 19.84 -3.34 -13.93
CA GLY A 219 19.59 -4.33 -14.98
C GLY A 219 18.30 -4.07 -15.76
N CYS A 220 17.83 -2.82 -15.85
CA CYS A 220 16.53 -2.53 -16.45
C CYS A 220 16.56 -2.53 -17.99
N ASP A 221 15.62 -3.24 -18.61
CA ASP A 221 15.38 -3.27 -20.06
C ASP A 221 14.21 -2.33 -20.42
N ASN A 222 14.50 -1.03 -20.44
CA ASN A 222 13.52 0.04 -20.68
C ASN A 222 13.58 0.62 -22.12
N GLY A 223 14.30 -0.04 -23.04
CA GLY A 223 14.42 0.36 -24.44
C GLY A 223 15.62 1.24 -24.78
N GLU A 224 16.40 1.68 -23.80
CA GLU A 224 17.79 2.13 -23.98
C GLU A 224 18.76 1.08 -23.42
N ASP A 225 20.09 1.29 -23.51
CA ASP A 225 21.08 0.34 -22.96
C ASP A 225 20.77 0.02 -21.48
N THR A 226 21.20 -1.16 -21.00
CA THR A 226 20.90 -1.66 -19.65
C THR A 226 21.21 -0.62 -18.57
N THR A 227 20.16 -0.02 -18.01
CA THR A 227 20.25 1.17 -17.14
C THR A 227 19.81 0.88 -15.71
N SER A 228 20.19 1.78 -14.80
CA SER A 228 19.63 1.88 -13.46
C SER A 228 18.39 2.77 -13.46
N PHE A 229 17.33 2.36 -12.78
CA PHE A 229 16.11 3.14 -12.60
C PHE A 229 15.96 3.52 -11.12
N GLN A 230 16.00 4.81 -10.80
CA GLN A 230 15.84 5.28 -9.43
C GLN A 230 14.39 5.15 -8.97
N VAL A 231 14.18 4.48 -7.83
CA VAL A 231 12.88 4.24 -7.20
C VAL A 231 12.57 5.32 -6.16
N ALA A 232 13.52 5.66 -5.29
CA ALA A 232 13.36 6.71 -4.29
C ALA A 232 14.70 7.23 -3.75
N GLU A 233 14.75 8.51 -3.36
CA GLU A 233 15.78 9.03 -2.44
C GLU A 233 15.10 9.45 -1.12
N ILE A 234 15.59 8.94 0.00
CA ILE A 234 14.98 9.12 1.32
C ILE A 234 16.02 9.63 2.30
N LYS A 235 15.68 10.69 3.05
CA LYS A 235 16.55 11.16 4.15
C LYS A 235 16.42 10.25 5.36
N LEU A 236 17.52 9.97 6.06
CA LEU A 236 17.51 9.16 7.29
C LEU A 236 16.52 9.66 8.35
N SER A 237 16.26 10.97 8.40
CA SER A 237 15.24 11.60 9.26
C SER A 237 13.80 11.22 8.94
N GLU A 238 13.51 10.80 7.70
CA GLU A 238 12.19 10.40 7.19
C GLU A 238 11.96 8.88 7.35
N ILE A 239 13.04 8.10 7.52
CA ILE A 239 12.98 6.66 7.82
C ILE A 239 12.46 6.41 9.26
N ILE A 240 12.71 7.34 10.19
CA ILE A 240 12.33 7.19 11.61
C ILE A 240 10.98 7.90 11.89
N ILE A 241 9.87 7.20 11.65
CA ILE A 241 8.51 7.76 11.83
C ILE A 241 8.03 7.64 13.30
N PRO A 242 7.52 8.73 13.92
CA PRO A 242 7.30 8.80 15.37
C PRO A 242 5.97 8.19 15.85
N PHE A 243 5.16 7.64 14.94
CA PHE A 243 3.82 7.10 15.24
C PHE A 243 3.80 5.58 15.50
N GLN A 244 4.95 4.91 15.44
CA GLN A 244 5.06 3.52 15.88
C GLN A 244 4.79 3.44 17.40
N GLN A 245 3.85 2.59 17.81
CA GLN A 245 3.67 2.24 19.22
C GLN A 245 4.77 1.26 19.64
N TYR A 246 6.00 1.74 19.76
CA TYR A 246 7.04 0.98 20.45
C TYR A 246 6.56 0.69 21.87
N SER A 247 6.54 -0.59 22.25
CA SER A 247 6.11 -1.02 23.58
C SER A 247 7.24 -1.02 24.60
N SER A 248 8.48 -0.86 24.12
CA SER A 248 9.71 -0.78 24.89
C SER A 248 10.78 -0.03 24.10
N VAL A 249 11.72 0.60 24.82
CA VAL A 249 13.04 0.96 24.29
C VAL A 249 14.10 0.60 25.33
N GLN A 250 15.18 -0.01 24.87
CA GLN A 250 16.36 -0.33 25.65
C GLN A 250 17.58 0.35 25.02
N ILE A 251 18.44 0.97 25.82
CA ILE A 251 19.73 1.55 25.39
C ILE A 251 20.82 0.85 26.19
N SER A 252 21.83 0.29 25.51
CA SER A 252 22.92 -0.47 26.11
C SER A 252 24.28 0.05 25.63
N VAL A 253 25.25 0.19 26.53
CA VAL A 253 26.64 0.58 26.23
C VAL A 253 27.55 -0.62 26.51
N GLY A 254 27.95 -1.30 25.44
CA GLY A 254 28.54 -2.63 25.52
C GLY A 254 27.60 -3.60 26.26
N ASN A 255 28.07 -4.24 27.33
CA ASN A 255 27.25 -5.18 28.11
C ASN A 255 26.37 -4.51 29.19
N ASN A 256 26.31 -3.17 29.27
CA ASN A 256 25.60 -2.45 30.32
C ASN A 256 24.33 -1.78 29.79
N ILE A 257 23.16 -2.16 30.30
CA ILE A 257 21.89 -1.50 29.98
C ILE A 257 21.84 -0.14 30.72
N LEU A 258 21.76 0.96 29.97
CA LEU A 258 21.60 2.33 30.51
C LEU A 258 20.14 2.76 30.61
N LEU A 259 19.29 2.28 29.70
CA LEU A 259 17.84 2.51 29.71
C LEU A 259 17.14 1.21 29.36
N ASP A 260 16.03 0.91 30.02
CA ASP A 260 15.06 -0.12 29.64
C ASP A 260 13.71 0.36 30.15
N THR A 261 12.86 0.84 29.25
CA THR A 261 11.61 1.50 29.61
C THR A 261 10.48 1.13 28.67
N LYS A 262 9.26 1.13 29.22
CA LYS A 262 8.00 0.95 28.49
C LYS A 262 7.10 2.19 28.59
N ASP A 263 7.62 3.29 29.15
CA ASP A 263 6.89 4.56 29.23
C ASP A 263 6.89 5.25 27.87
N SER A 264 5.70 5.53 27.34
CA SER A 264 5.54 6.11 26.01
C SER A 264 6.14 7.51 25.88
N LYS A 265 6.26 8.28 26.96
CA LYS A 265 6.88 9.62 26.91
C LYS A 265 8.40 9.53 26.91
N GLU A 266 8.99 8.55 27.59
CA GLU A 266 10.42 8.28 27.52
C GLU A 266 10.81 7.75 26.13
N ILE A 267 10.01 6.82 25.58
CA ILE A 267 10.12 6.36 24.19
C ILE A 267 10.08 7.54 23.21
N SER A 268 9.08 8.43 23.30
CA SER A 268 9.02 9.63 22.45
C SER A 268 10.24 10.55 22.60
N LYS A 269 10.79 10.72 23.81
CA LYS A 269 12.00 11.53 24.03
C LYS A 269 13.23 10.92 23.35
N VAL A 270 13.39 9.60 23.38
CA VAL A 270 14.50 8.91 22.71
C VAL A 270 14.39 9.11 21.19
N ILE A 271 13.20 8.92 20.62
CA ILE A 271 12.92 9.18 19.20
C ILE A 271 13.23 10.64 18.83
N ASP A 272 12.77 11.59 19.64
CA ASP A 272 13.03 13.02 19.46
C ASP A 272 14.51 13.39 19.54
N ALA A 273 15.28 12.71 20.39
CA ALA A 273 16.73 12.91 20.51
C ALA A 273 17.47 12.37 19.28
N ILE A 274 17.09 11.17 18.80
CA ILE A 274 17.63 10.59 17.57
C ILE A 274 17.39 11.51 16.37
N LYS A 275 16.21 12.13 16.27
CA LYS A 275 15.87 13.08 15.20
C LYS A 275 16.61 14.42 15.24
N LYS A 276 17.15 14.80 16.40
CA LYS A 276 17.80 16.10 16.64
C LYS A 276 19.33 16.02 16.67
N GLY A 277 19.90 14.82 16.81
CA GLY A 277 21.35 14.61 16.80
C GLY A 277 21.95 14.89 15.42
N ASP A 278 23.14 15.47 15.39
CA ASP A 278 23.92 15.63 14.16
C ASP A 278 24.36 14.24 13.67
N GLY A 279 23.87 13.82 12.50
CA GLY A 279 24.06 12.47 11.94
C GLY A 279 25.48 12.18 11.42
N GLN A 280 26.50 12.28 12.28
CA GLN A 280 27.92 12.13 11.91
C GLN A 280 28.42 10.68 11.88
N SER A 281 27.97 9.82 12.79
CA SER A 281 28.48 8.45 12.91
C SER A 281 27.43 7.46 12.46
N ILE A 282 27.74 6.70 11.39
CA ILE A 282 26.82 5.84 10.64
C ILE A 282 27.46 4.50 10.13
N ALA A 283 27.21 3.31 10.76
CA ALA A 283 27.58 1.97 10.22
C ALA A 283 26.89 0.61 10.67
N ALA A 284 25.84 0.46 11.53
CA ALA A 284 25.09 -0.84 11.68
C ALA A 284 23.54 -0.83 12.02
N MET A 285 22.62 -1.11 11.06
CA MET A 285 21.21 -1.53 11.31
C MET A 285 20.97 -2.93 10.71
N THR A 286 20.74 -3.94 11.56
CA THR A 286 20.53 -5.33 11.13
C THR A 286 19.22 -5.89 11.65
N LEU A 287 18.38 -6.39 10.74
CA LEU A 287 17.37 -7.39 11.09
C LEU A 287 18.02 -8.77 11.13
N MET A 288 17.80 -9.51 12.21
CA MET A 288 17.95 -10.97 12.21
C MET A 288 16.81 -11.60 13.00
N GLN A 289 16.13 -12.55 12.34
CA GLN A 289 15.14 -13.48 12.87
C GLN A 289 13.73 -12.91 13.20
N PRO A 290 12.69 -13.77 13.16
CA PRO A 290 11.29 -13.34 13.24
C PRO A 290 10.81 -13.18 14.70
N ASP A 291 11.67 -12.64 15.59
CA ASP A 291 11.38 -12.45 17.01
C ASP A 291 10.91 -11.03 17.36
N GLY A 292 10.81 -10.15 16.36
CA GLY A 292 10.13 -8.85 16.46
C GLY A 292 10.94 -7.81 17.23
N LYS A 293 12.21 -7.61 16.88
CA LYS A 293 13.08 -6.60 17.48
C LYS A 293 13.80 -5.73 16.45
N LEU A 294 13.84 -4.44 16.71
CA LEU A 294 14.66 -3.45 15.99
C LEU A 294 15.89 -3.14 16.83
N VAL A 295 17.10 -3.32 16.27
CA VAL A 295 18.36 -2.90 16.91
C VAL A 295 19.05 -1.83 16.06
N LEU A 296 19.33 -0.67 16.67
CA LEU A 296 20.15 0.40 16.13
C LEU A 296 21.50 0.37 16.85
N SER A 297 22.57 -0.11 16.19
CA SER A 297 23.88 -0.23 16.83
C SER A 297 24.72 1.01 16.54
N GLY A 298 25.08 1.78 17.58
CA GLY A 298 25.96 2.96 17.51
C GLY A 298 27.37 2.71 18.07
N GLU A 299 28.29 3.65 17.88
CA GLU A 299 29.66 3.56 18.41
C GLU A 299 29.70 3.53 19.94
N LEU A 300 28.80 4.30 20.58
CA LEU A 300 28.67 4.37 22.03
C LEU A 300 27.63 3.39 22.57
N ALA A 301 26.50 3.20 21.88
CA ALA A 301 25.36 2.46 22.40
C ALA A 301 24.56 1.69 21.33
N ASP A 302 24.06 0.51 21.70
CA ASP A 302 23.01 -0.22 20.99
C ASP A 302 21.63 0.19 21.53
N ILE A 303 20.66 0.46 20.65
CA ILE A 303 19.26 0.77 21.01
C ILE A 303 18.34 -0.34 20.48
N THR A 304 17.64 -1.05 21.36
CA THR A 304 16.70 -2.13 21.00
C THR A 304 15.24 -1.71 21.27
N PHE A 305 14.33 -2.00 20.33
CA PHE A 305 12.88 -1.83 20.49
C PHE A 305 12.14 -3.15 20.18
N ASP A 306 11.09 -3.50 20.94
CA ASP A 306 10.19 -4.64 20.62
C ASP A 306 9.06 -4.20 19.67
N PHE A 307 8.75 -4.99 18.63
CA PHE A 307 7.95 -4.64 17.45
C PHE A 307 6.70 -5.52 17.21
N TYR A 308 5.62 -4.90 16.72
CA TYR A 308 4.51 -5.48 15.93
C TYR A 308 4.08 -4.44 14.86
N PRO A 309 3.46 -4.82 13.72
CA PRO A 309 3.52 -4.06 12.46
C PRO A 309 2.39 -3.03 12.25
N PRO A 310 2.47 -2.14 11.24
CA PRO A 310 3.59 -1.83 10.33
C PRO A 310 4.10 -0.37 10.44
N GLY A 311 5.32 -0.09 9.96
CA GLY A 311 5.88 1.27 9.87
C GLY A 311 7.38 1.27 9.60
N ASN A 312 7.89 2.33 8.97
CA ASN A 312 9.21 2.41 8.33
C ASN A 312 10.39 1.76 9.10
N PHE A 313 11.09 0.89 8.40
CA PHE A 313 12.48 0.51 8.62
C PHE A 313 13.12 0.35 7.23
N VAL A 314 14.38 0.73 7.09
CA VAL A 314 15.20 0.49 5.91
C VAL A 314 16.51 -0.08 6.41
N ARG A 315 16.88 -1.27 5.91
CA ARG A 315 18.09 -1.98 6.29
C ARG A 315 19.34 -1.26 5.77
N LEU A 316 19.88 -0.27 6.46
CA LEU A 316 21.20 0.28 6.12
C LEU A 316 22.16 0.12 7.29
N ASN A 317 23.38 -0.33 7.02
CA ASN A 317 24.46 -0.30 8.00
C ASN A 317 24.72 1.14 8.47
N SER A 318 24.08 1.55 9.58
CA SER A 318 24.01 2.91 10.16
C SER A 318 24.12 2.91 11.72
N TYR A 319 24.88 3.84 12.31
CA TYR A 319 25.17 4.08 13.75
C TYR A 319 24.40 5.36 14.17
N LEU A 320 24.45 5.79 15.44
CA LEU A 320 23.98 7.11 15.88
C LEU A 320 24.91 7.72 16.96
N GLU A 321 25.20 9.02 16.85
CA GLU A 321 25.72 9.83 17.96
C GLU A 321 24.55 10.61 18.58
N THR A 322 24.01 10.10 19.68
CA THR A 322 22.91 10.76 20.40
C THR A 322 23.47 11.76 21.39
N GLU A 323 22.92 13.00 21.45
CA GLU A 323 23.22 13.99 22.50
C GLU A 323 22.70 13.58 23.91
N LEU A 324 22.52 12.29 24.17
CA LEU A 324 22.12 11.74 25.46
C LEU A 324 23.32 11.78 26.42
N SER A 325 23.46 12.89 27.15
CA SER A 325 24.28 12.93 28.36
C SER A 325 23.60 12.11 29.47
N PHE A 326 24.24 11.01 29.86
CA PHE A 326 23.89 10.20 31.05
C PHE A 326 24.70 10.65 32.27
#